data_AF-A0A8R2ACK6-F1
#
_entry.id   AF-A0A8R2ACK6-F1
#
_cell.length_a   1.000
_cell.length_b   1.000
_cell.length_c   1.000
_cell.angle_alpha   90.00
_cell.angle_beta   90.00
_cell.angle_gamma   90.00
#
_symmetry.space_group_name_H-M   'P 1'
#
loop_
_entity.id
_entity.type
_entity.pdbx_description
1 polymer ?
#
loop_
_entity_poly.entity_id
_entity_poly.type
_entity_poly.pdbx_seq_one_letter_code
_entity_poly.pdbx_strand_id
1 'polypeptide(L)'
;MNANLYQVLHHKLQQCHGNILPDVTGANPVDTGLPVFNAIWVETTTQKSAMILEKLDGDLKNYKSNSIKESIRRGHNEIGDHYVNCGDLIEATKSYSKARDYCTSSSHVISMCLNIIKVCIYHYEIIN
;
A
#
# COMPACT_ATOMS: atom_id res chain seq x y z
N MET A 1 3.03 1.79 5.75
CA MET A 1 2.34 1.05 6.84
C MET A 1 0.95 0.78 6.30
N ASN A 2 0.63 -0.48 6.07
CA ASN A 2 -0.50 -0.86 5.24
C ASN A 2 -1.75 -1.08 6.10
N ALA A 3 -2.51 0.00 6.33
CA ALA A 3 -3.77 -0.06 7.07
C ALA A 3 -4.82 -0.92 6.34
N ASN A 4 -4.76 -1.02 5.02
CA ASN A 4 -5.65 -1.86 4.21
C ASN A 4 -5.40 -3.35 4.46
N LEU A 5 -4.13 -3.78 4.44
CA LEU A 5 -3.76 -5.17 4.72
C LEU A 5 -4.15 -5.58 6.13
N TYR A 6 -3.96 -4.70 7.12
CA TYR A 6 -4.41 -4.94 8.49
C TYR A 6 -5.92 -5.23 8.56
N GLN A 7 -6.74 -4.41 7.90
CA GLN A 7 -8.19 -4.61 7.85
C GLN A 7 -8.56 -5.92 7.15
N VAL A 8 -7.93 -6.24 6.02
CA VAL A 8 -8.16 -7.50 5.28
C VAL A 8 -7.80 -8.72 6.12
N LEU A 9 -6.63 -8.70 6.78
CA LEU A 9 -6.18 -9.79 7.64
C LEU A 9 -7.10 -9.98 8.84
N HIS A 10 -7.53 -8.88 9.47
CA HIS A 10 -8.48 -8.94 10.58
C HIS A 10 -9.83 -9.53 10.14
N HIS A 11 -10.33 -9.11 8.97
CA HIS A 11 -11.56 -9.67 8.43
C HIS A 11 -11.44 -11.17 8.10
N LYS A 12 -10.35 -11.61 7.44
CA LYS A 12 -10.12 -13.04 7.16
C LYS A 12 -10.02 -13.85 8.46
N LEU A 13 -9.39 -13.30 9.50
CA LEU A 13 -9.29 -13.93 10.81
C LEU A 13 -10.67 -14.11 11.48
N GLN A 14 -11.56 -13.12 11.36
CA GLN A 14 -12.96 -13.24 11.82
C GLN A 14 -13.74 -14.31 11.04
N GLN A 15 -13.54 -14.42 9.71
CA GLN A 15 -14.21 -15.42 8.87
C GLN A 15 -13.78 -16.85 9.23
N CYS A 16 -12.49 -17.09 9.47
CA CYS A 16 -11.99 -18.40 9.91
C CYS A 16 -12.58 -18.82 11.27
N HIS A 17 -12.88 -17.86 12.15
CA HIS A 17 -13.54 -18.13 13.42
C HIS A 17 -15.02 -18.47 13.24
N GLY A 18 -15.76 -17.74 12.39
CA GLY A 18 -17.18 -17.98 12.15
C GLY A 18 -17.51 -19.40 11.64
N ASN A 19 -16.51 -20.14 11.17
CA ASN A 19 -16.61 -21.55 10.77
C ASN A 19 -16.32 -22.56 11.89
N ILE A 20 -16.09 -22.13 13.14
CA ILE A 20 -16.03 -23.03 14.30
C ILE A 20 -17.48 -23.44 14.62
N LEU A 21 -17.82 -24.70 14.32
CA LEU A 21 -19.09 -25.31 14.71
C LEU A 21 -19.33 -25.09 16.22
N PRO A 22 -20.57 -24.76 16.66
CA PRO A 22 -20.85 -24.65 18.08
C PRO A 22 -20.69 -26.03 18.72
N ASP A 23 -19.63 -26.21 19.51
CA ASP A 23 -19.53 -27.34 20.41
C ASP A 23 -20.65 -27.22 21.46
N VAL A 24 -21.35 -28.32 21.70
CA VAL A 24 -22.67 -28.40 22.36
C VAL A 24 -22.64 -28.06 23.85
N THR A 25 -21.50 -27.67 24.42
CA THR A 25 -21.38 -27.35 25.84
C THR A 25 -21.43 -25.85 26.08
N GLY A 26 -22.63 -25.34 26.39
CA GLY A 26 -22.80 -23.98 26.88
C GLY A 26 -22.07 -23.75 28.21
N ALA A 27 -21.10 -22.84 28.23
CA ALA A 27 -20.78 -21.91 29.32
C ALA A 27 -19.50 -21.11 28.97
N ASN A 28 -19.59 -19.79 29.17
CA ASN A 28 -18.55 -18.75 29.11
C ASN A 28 -18.19 -18.18 27.72
N PRO A 29 -18.09 -16.85 27.59
CA PRO A 29 -17.50 -16.24 26.40
C PRO A 29 -16.05 -16.70 26.37
N VAL A 30 -15.71 -17.55 25.42
CA VAL A 30 -14.32 -17.99 25.20
C VAL A 30 -13.50 -16.72 25.00
N ASP A 31 -12.58 -16.45 25.93
CA ASP A 31 -11.49 -15.50 25.69
C ASP A 31 -10.64 -16.11 24.59
N THR A 32 -10.98 -15.77 23.36
CA THR A 32 -10.52 -16.45 22.14
C THR A 32 -9.05 -16.19 21.85
N GLY A 33 -8.36 -15.37 22.66
CA GLY A 33 -6.96 -15.01 22.49
C GLY A 33 -6.68 -14.25 21.20
N LEU A 34 -7.73 -13.81 20.49
CA LEU A 34 -7.61 -13.16 19.19
C LEU A 34 -7.39 -11.66 19.36
N PRO A 35 -6.50 -11.04 18.56
CA PRO A 35 -6.28 -9.60 18.59
C PRO A 35 -7.55 -8.83 18.25
N VAL A 36 -7.94 -7.89 19.11
CA VAL A 36 -9.06 -6.97 18.88
C VAL A 36 -8.74 -6.02 17.72
N PHE A 37 -9.74 -5.69 16.90
CA PHE A 37 -9.60 -4.69 15.84
C PHE A 37 -9.26 -3.32 16.43
N ASN A 38 -8.16 -2.74 15.97
CA ASN A 38 -7.68 -1.44 16.44
C ASN A 38 -8.04 -0.36 15.41
N ALA A 39 -9.25 0.17 15.53
CA ALA A 39 -9.75 1.25 14.67
C ALA A 39 -8.92 2.54 14.77
N ILE A 40 -8.45 2.88 15.97
CA ILE A 40 -7.64 4.09 16.23
C ILE A 40 -6.31 4.01 15.47
N TRP A 41 -5.68 2.83 15.48
CA TRP A 41 -4.43 2.61 14.75
C TRP A 41 -4.64 2.72 13.23
N VAL A 42 -5.76 2.20 12.71
CA VAL A 42 -6.12 2.32 11.29
C VAL A 42 -6.27 3.80 10.90
N GLU A 43 -7.03 4.58 11.68
CA GLU A 43 -7.24 6.00 11.42
C GLU A 43 -5.92 6.78 11.49
N THR A 44 -5.16 6.62 12.56
CA THR A 44 -3.87 7.29 12.77
C THR A 44 -2.88 6.97 11.65
N THR A 45 -2.82 5.70 11.23
CA THR A 45 -1.93 5.24 10.16
C THR A 45 -2.37 5.81 8.81
N THR A 46 -3.67 5.84 8.54
CA THR A 46 -4.24 6.41 7.30
C THR A 46 -3.96 7.91 7.23
N GLN A 47 -4.17 8.64 8.33
CA GLN A 47 -3.88 10.07 8.40
C GLN A 47 -2.39 10.36 8.20
N LYS A 48 -1.50 9.58 8.84
CA LYS A 48 -0.06 9.69 8.64
C LYS A 48 0.34 9.42 7.19
N SER A 49 -0.29 8.44 6.55
CA SER A 49 -0.08 8.15 5.13
C SER A 49 -0.46 9.34 4.26
N ALA A 50 -1.63 9.95 4.49
CA ALA A 50 -2.08 11.10 3.73
C ALA A 50 -1.12 12.29 3.85
N MET A 51 -0.60 12.58 5.05
CA MET A 51 0.39 13.64 5.26
C MET A 51 1.71 13.38 4.53
N ILE A 52 2.17 12.12 4.47
CA ILE A 52 3.37 11.77 3.71
C ILE A 52 3.13 11.99 2.22
N LEU A 53 1.97 11.55 1.71
CA LEU A 53 1.62 11.72 0.31
C LEU A 53 1.53 13.20 -0.09
N GLU A 54 0.88 14.03 0.72
CA GLU A 54 0.80 15.48 0.50
C GLU A 54 2.19 16.12 0.39
N LYS A 55 3.11 15.72 1.28
CA LYS A 55 4.51 16.17 1.22
C LYS A 55 5.19 15.75 -0.08
N LEU A 56 5.06 14.47 -0.47
CA LEU A 56 5.66 13.95 -1.70
C LEU A 56 5.11 14.65 -2.96
N ASP A 57 3.82 14.95 -2.99
CA ASP A 57 3.20 15.71 -4.08
C ASP A 57 3.71 17.16 -4.13
N GLY A 58 3.91 17.79 -2.97
CA GLY A 58 4.54 19.10 -2.85
C GLY A 58 5.97 19.12 -3.41
N ASP A 59 6.78 18.14 -3.00
CA ASP A 59 8.16 17.97 -3.47
C ASP A 59 8.20 17.72 -4.99
N LEU A 60 7.31 16.85 -5.51
CA LEU A 60 7.21 16.59 -6.96
C LEU A 60 6.80 17.84 -7.75
N LYS A 61 5.86 18.66 -7.23
CA LYS A 61 5.49 19.95 -7.84
C LYS A 61 6.70 20.87 -7.94
N ASN A 62 7.49 20.94 -6.87
CA ASN A 62 8.72 21.73 -6.85
C ASN A 62 9.72 21.24 -7.90
N TYR A 63 9.95 19.93 -8.00
CA TYR A 63 10.84 19.34 -9.03
C TYR A 63 10.38 19.63 -10.45
N LYS A 64 9.07 19.60 -10.70
CA LYS A 64 8.47 19.97 -12.00
C LYS A 64 8.69 21.44 -12.32
N SER A 65 8.51 22.34 -11.35
CA SER A 65 8.78 23.77 -11.52
C SER A 65 10.25 24.05 -11.87
N ASN A 66 11.17 23.29 -11.30
CA ASN A 66 12.61 23.43 -11.56
C ASN A 66 13.08 22.70 -12.83
N SER A 67 12.20 21.95 -13.52
CA SER A 67 12.51 21.22 -14.75
C SER A 67 13.67 20.22 -14.65
N ILE A 68 13.89 19.65 -13.46
CA ILE A 68 14.97 18.67 -13.22
C ILE A 68 14.43 17.26 -13.47
N LYS A 69 14.67 16.72 -14.67
CA LYS A 69 14.13 15.41 -15.10
C LYS A 69 14.38 14.29 -14.09
N GLU A 70 15.60 14.16 -13.59
CA GLU A 70 15.95 13.09 -12.65
C GLU A 70 15.20 13.22 -11.32
N SER A 71 15.04 14.44 -10.80
CA SER A 71 14.26 14.68 -9.58
C SER A 71 12.78 14.37 -9.79
N ILE A 72 12.21 14.70 -10.94
CA ILE A 72 10.82 14.37 -11.27
C ILE A 72 10.63 12.86 -11.38
N ARG A 73 11.56 12.16 -12.04
CA ARG A 73 11.57 10.69 -12.16
C ARG A 73 11.61 10.04 -10.78
N ARG A 74 12.51 10.49 -9.91
CA ARG A 74 12.63 10.01 -8.53
C ARG A 74 11.39 10.31 -7.70
N GLY A 75 10.81 11.50 -7.81
CA GLY A 75 9.58 11.84 -7.10
C GLY A 75 8.40 10.94 -7.50
N HIS A 76 8.27 10.60 -8.78
CA HIS A 76 7.27 9.61 -9.22
C HIS A 76 7.53 8.21 -8.65
N ASN A 77 8.80 7.78 -8.55
CA ASN A 77 9.14 6.52 -7.91
C ASN A 77 8.83 6.52 -6.40
N GLU A 78 9.16 7.60 -5.69
CA GLU A 78 8.92 7.74 -4.24
C GLU A 78 7.43 7.72 -3.91
N ILE A 79 6.59 8.37 -4.72
CA ILE A 79 5.13 8.28 -4.62
C ILE A 79 4.64 6.86 -4.91
N GLY A 80 5.18 6.20 -5.95
CA GLY A 80 4.84 4.82 -6.28
C GLY A 80 5.15 3.86 -5.12
N ASP A 81 6.34 3.98 -4.55
CA ASP A 81 6.79 3.18 -3.40
C ASP A 81 5.90 3.44 -2.17
N HIS A 82 5.49 4.69 -1.94
CA HIS A 82 4.55 5.03 -0.88
C HIS A 82 3.20 4.31 -1.07
N TYR A 83 2.62 4.35 -2.27
CA TYR A 83 1.37 3.67 -2.56
C TYR A 83 1.48 2.14 -2.39
N VAL A 84 2.58 1.51 -2.82
CA VAL A 84 2.84 0.09 -2.55
C VAL A 84 2.84 -0.19 -1.05
N ASN A 85 3.53 0.64 -0.26
CA ASN A 85 3.60 0.50 1.20
C ASN A 85 2.27 0.72 1.93
N CYS A 86 1.29 1.33 1.25
CA CYS A 86 -0.06 1.58 1.74
C CYS A 86 -1.08 0.58 1.17
N GLY A 87 -0.66 -0.27 0.23
CA GLY A 87 -1.52 -1.28 -0.40
C GLY A 87 -2.33 -0.77 -1.59
N ASP A 88 -2.12 0.47 -2.04
CA ASP A 88 -2.79 1.01 -3.22
C ASP A 88 -1.99 0.70 -4.48
N LEU A 89 -2.17 -0.52 -4.99
CA LEU A 89 -1.38 -1.03 -6.12
C LEU A 89 -1.77 -0.35 -7.45
N ILE A 90 -3.00 0.16 -7.56
CA ILE A 90 -3.49 0.84 -8.75
C ILE A 90 -2.80 2.21 -8.88
N GLU A 91 -2.80 3.00 -7.81
CA GLU A 91 -2.13 4.31 -7.81
C GLU A 91 -0.60 4.18 -7.90
N ALA A 92 -0.02 3.15 -7.29
CA ALA A 92 1.40 2.84 -7.46
C ALA A 92 1.78 2.65 -8.94
N THR A 93 1.02 1.82 -9.67
CA THR A 93 1.24 1.53 -11.08
C THR A 93 1.14 2.80 -11.94
N LYS A 94 0.15 3.66 -11.65
CA LYS A 94 0.00 4.96 -12.31
C LYS A 94 1.21 5.86 -12.08
N SER A 95 1.75 5.89 -10.86
CA SER A 95 2.92 6.72 -10.55
C SER A 95 4.18 6.25 -11.27
N TYR A 96 4.48 4.94 -11.27
CA TYR A 96 5.61 4.41 -12.03
C TYR A 96 5.46 4.64 -13.54
N SER A 97 4.23 4.55 -14.07
CA SER A 97 3.96 4.84 -15.48
C SER A 97 4.26 6.30 -15.84
N LYS A 98 3.95 7.25 -14.96
CA LYS A 98 4.30 8.68 -15.14
C LYS A 98 5.81 8.95 -15.06
N ALA A 99 6.58 8.12 -14.35
CA ALA A 99 8.04 8.24 -14.29
C ALA A 99 8.72 7.97 -15.65
N ARG A 100 8.03 7.24 -16.55
CA ARG A 100 8.54 6.86 -17.87
C ARG A 100 9.01 8.05 -18.70
N ASP A 101 8.24 9.12 -18.72
CA ASP A 101 8.51 10.32 -19.54
C ASP A 101 9.80 11.04 -19.15
N TYR A 102 10.33 10.72 -17.96
CA TYR A 102 11.54 11.31 -17.39
C TYR A 102 12.75 10.37 -17.40
N CYS A 103 12.62 9.18 -18.00
CA CYS A 103 13.70 8.23 -18.17
C CYS A 103 14.66 8.66 -19.28
N THR A 104 15.94 8.82 -18.95
CA THR A 104 17.02 9.22 -19.89
C THR A 104 17.99 8.10 -20.25
N SER A 105 17.89 6.93 -19.61
CA SER A 105 18.75 5.77 -19.83
C SER A 105 17.94 4.48 -19.87
N SER A 106 18.51 3.43 -20.46
CA SER A 106 17.93 2.08 -20.44
C SER A 106 17.81 1.55 -19.00
N SER A 107 18.76 1.86 -18.12
CA SER A 107 18.69 1.47 -16.71
C SER A 107 17.47 2.06 -16.00
N HIS A 108 17.10 3.31 -16.30
CA HIS A 108 15.89 3.92 -15.75
C HIS A 108 14.61 3.19 -16.19
N VAL A 109 14.53 2.84 -17.48
CA VAL A 109 13.39 2.10 -18.03
C VAL A 109 13.29 0.70 -17.41
N ILE A 110 14.41 -0.02 -17.29
CA ILE A 110 14.44 -1.35 -16.68
C ILE A 110 13.96 -1.29 -15.23
N SER A 111 14.48 -0.37 -14.42
CA SER A 111 14.06 -0.22 -13.02
C SER A 111 12.57 0.09 -12.89
N MET A 112 12.03 0.96 -13.74
CA MET A 112 10.59 1.25 -13.78
C MET A 112 9.77 0.01 -14.13
N CYS A 113 10.16 -0.76 -15.15
CA CYS A 113 9.49 -1.99 -15.53
C CYS A 113 9.50 -3.03 -14.39
N LEU A 114 10.63 -3.17 -13.69
CA LEU A 114 10.75 -4.07 -12.54
C LEU A 114 9.81 -3.65 -11.40
N ASN A 115 9.65 -2.36 -11.15
CA ASN A 115 8.69 -1.86 -10.16
C ASN A 115 7.24 -2.20 -10.55
N ILE A 116 6.86 -2.04 -11.81
CA ILE A 116 5.51 -2.41 -12.28
C ILE A 116 5.28 -3.92 -12.16
N ILE A 117 6.25 -4.75 -12.56
CA ILE A 117 6.17 -6.22 -12.41
C ILE A 117 5.96 -6.60 -10.94
N LYS A 118 6.73 -6.00 -10.03
CA LYS A 118 6.59 -6.21 -8.58
C LYS A 118 5.17 -5.90 -8.10
N VAL A 119 4.59 -4.78 -8.54
CA VAL A 119 3.21 -4.41 -8.20
C VAL A 119 2.20 -5.41 -8.76
N CYS A 120 2.37 -5.87 -10.01
CA CYS A 120 1.51 -6.89 -10.60
C CYS A 120 1.53 -8.21 -9.81
N ILE A 121 2.70 -8.62 -9.32
CA ILE A 121 2.83 -9.83 -8.49
C ILE A 121 2.06 -9.67 -7.17
N TYR A 122 2.23 -8.54 -6.46
CA TYR A 122 1.48 -8.29 -5.22
C TYR A 122 -0.03 -8.24 -5.45
N HIS A 123 -0.47 -7.69 -6.59
CA HIS A 123 -1.88 -7.63 -6.92
C HIS A 123 -2.47 -9.03 -7.13
N TYR A 124 -1.70 -9.94 -7.73
CA TYR A 124 -2.13 -11.33 -7.92
C TYR A 124 -2.25 -12.10 -6.60
N GLU A 125 -1.34 -11.86 -5.64
CA GLU A 125 -1.36 -12.50 -4.33
C GLU A 125 -2.52 -12.03 -3.45
N ILE A 126 -2.96 -10.78 -3.58
CA ILE A 126 -4.10 -10.26 -2.79
C ILE A 126 -5.45 -10.79 -3.32
N ILE A 127 -5.55 -11.07 -4.62
CA ILE A 127 -6.79 -11.53 -5.26
C ILE A 127 -7.06 -13.04 -5.04
N ASN A 128 -6.00 -13.85 -4.89
CA ASN A 128 -6.12 -15.30 -4.66
C ASN A 128 -6.00 -15.66 -3.18
#